data_AF-A0A8J8CMR2-F1
#
_entry.id   AF-A0A8J8CMR2-F1
#
_cell.length_a   1.000
_cell.length_b   1.000
_cell.length_c   1.000
_cell.angle_alpha   90.00
_cell.angle_beta   90.00
_cell.angle_gamma   90.00
#
_symmetry.space_group_name_H-M   'P 1'
#
loop_
_entity.id
_entity.type
_entity.pdbx_description
1 polymer ?
#
loop_
_entity_poly.entity_id
_entity_poly.type
_entity_poly.pdbx_seq_one_letter_code
_entity_poly.pdbx_strand_id
1 'polypeptide(L)'
;MLRENEIIIGWSKAEGLLNPELTKEDFREILEKQYFTKDDTKHRAGQAAGDMWRFIREICIGNYVIVPTKEGFYVCRVLGSAYYDEMRIYNDTAYRRKVEWLNKKQPVPLDKAVPEVQTRLKTLQAVIDATDLYQEIEFALRIA
;
A
#
# COMPACT_ATOMS: atom_id res chain seq x y z
N MET A 1 7.46 -4.46 -9.68
CA MET A 1 6.53 -4.96 -8.64
C MET A 1 6.64 -6.49 -8.43
N LEU A 2 5.90 -7.37 -9.13
CA LEU A 2 5.95 -8.84 -8.89
C LEU A 2 7.31 -9.49 -9.18
N ARG A 3 7.95 -9.10 -10.29
CA ARG A 3 9.30 -9.60 -10.65
C ARG A 3 10.38 -9.10 -9.70
N GLU A 4 10.22 -7.88 -9.18
CA GLU A 4 11.19 -7.19 -8.33
C GLU A 4 10.98 -7.46 -6.83
N ASN A 5 9.98 -8.26 -6.44
CA ASN A 5 9.66 -8.56 -5.04
C ASN A 5 9.37 -7.31 -4.20
N GLU A 6 8.58 -6.39 -4.74
CA GLU A 6 8.31 -5.11 -4.09
C GLU A 6 6.86 -4.69 -4.24
N ILE A 7 6.35 -4.01 -3.21
CA ILE A 7 5.14 -3.17 -3.30
C ILE A 7 5.53 -1.71 -3.45
N ILE A 8 4.67 -0.95 -4.09
CA ILE A 8 4.87 0.45 -4.46
C ILE A 8 3.58 1.21 -4.17
N ILE A 9 3.72 2.51 -3.93
CA ILE A 9 2.62 3.45 -3.78
C ILE A 9 2.92 4.71 -4.59
N GLY A 10 1.88 5.41 -5.04
CA GLY A 10 1.99 6.63 -5.84
C GLY A 10 2.50 7.84 -5.05
N TRP A 11 2.24 9.04 -5.58
CA TRP A 11 2.58 10.33 -4.97
C TRP A 11 4.08 10.59 -4.87
N SER A 12 4.84 10.17 -5.87
CA SER A 12 6.30 10.22 -5.87
C SER A 12 6.89 11.62 -5.79
N LYS A 13 6.19 12.66 -6.30
CA LYS A 13 6.63 14.06 -6.21
C LYS A 13 6.49 14.65 -4.80
N ALA A 14 5.77 13.98 -3.90
CA ALA A 14 5.73 14.35 -2.49
C ALA A 14 7.00 13.81 -1.82
N GLU A 15 8.13 14.44 -2.10
CA GLU A 15 9.45 14.05 -1.60
C GLU A 15 9.60 14.27 -0.08
N GLY A 16 10.58 13.60 0.54
CA GLY A 16 10.94 13.82 1.94
C GLY A 16 10.05 13.15 2.99
N LEU A 17 8.99 12.43 2.60
CA LEU A 17 8.04 11.81 3.54
C LEU A 17 8.68 10.73 4.43
N LEU A 18 9.87 10.23 4.08
CA LEU A 18 10.60 9.29 4.93
C LEU A 18 11.16 9.93 6.22
N ASN A 19 11.29 11.27 6.29
CA ASN A 19 11.81 11.96 7.47
C ASN A 19 11.00 11.62 8.72
N PRO A 20 11.58 10.95 9.74
CA PRO A 20 10.85 10.42 10.89
C PRO A 20 10.22 11.51 11.76
N GLU A 21 10.68 12.76 11.69
CA GLU A 21 10.16 13.89 12.46
C GLU A 21 8.83 14.43 11.90
N LEU A 22 8.44 14.01 10.69
CA LEU A 22 7.19 14.46 10.07
C LEU A 22 5.98 13.81 10.74
N THR A 23 4.99 14.64 11.01
CA THR A 23 3.66 14.23 11.47
C THR A 23 2.76 13.88 10.29
N LYS A 24 1.60 13.28 10.59
CA LYS A 24 0.57 12.99 9.58
C LYS A 24 -0.02 14.27 8.96
N GLU A 25 0.00 15.38 9.68
CA GLU A 25 -0.40 16.68 9.15
C GLU A 25 0.62 17.18 8.12
N ASP A 26 1.91 17.03 8.40
CA ASP A 26 2.97 17.41 7.46
C ASP A 26 2.85 16.63 6.14
N PHE A 27 2.51 15.33 6.21
CA PHE A 27 2.21 14.52 5.02
C PHE A 27 1.10 15.16 4.19
N ARG A 28 0.01 15.59 4.83
CA ARG A 28 -1.12 16.24 4.16
C ARG A 28 -0.70 17.55 3.51
N GLU A 29 0.06 18.38 4.20
CA GLU A 29 0.54 19.64 3.64
C GLU A 29 1.45 19.44 2.43
N ILE A 30 2.38 18.48 2.50
CA ILE A 30 3.29 18.17 1.39
C ILE A 30 2.49 17.66 0.18
N LEU A 31 1.55 16.74 0.39
CA LEU A 31 0.70 16.21 -0.67
C LEU A 31 -0.22 17.27 -1.28
N GLU A 32 -0.81 18.13 -0.46
CA GLU A 32 -1.63 19.25 -0.91
C GLU A 32 -0.83 20.19 -1.82
N LYS A 33 0.37 20.58 -1.39
CA LYS A 33 1.28 21.46 -2.15
C LYS A 33 1.75 20.85 -3.48
N GLN A 34 1.90 19.53 -3.56
CA GLN A 34 2.46 18.87 -4.75
C GLN A 34 1.40 18.38 -5.75
N TYR A 35 0.21 17.97 -5.28
CA TYR A 35 -0.77 17.28 -6.10
C TYR A 35 -2.17 17.88 -6.08
N PHE A 36 -2.53 18.63 -5.04
CA PHE A 36 -3.91 19.07 -4.82
C PHE A 36 -4.03 20.58 -4.63
N THR A 37 -3.12 21.37 -5.21
CA THR A 37 -3.09 22.85 -5.07
C THR A 37 -4.32 23.54 -5.65
N LYS A 38 -5.12 22.84 -6.47
CA LYS A 38 -6.34 23.35 -7.11
C LYS A 38 -7.61 22.77 -6.49
N ASP A 39 -7.50 21.92 -5.49
CA ASP A 39 -8.67 21.31 -4.86
C ASP A 39 -9.29 22.33 -3.88
N ASP A 40 -10.61 22.52 -3.96
CA ASP A 40 -11.34 23.46 -3.08
C ASP A 40 -11.37 23.01 -1.61
N THR A 41 -11.05 21.73 -1.35
CA THR A 41 -11.03 21.14 -0.02
C THR A 41 -9.83 20.24 0.19
N LYS A 42 -9.36 20.13 1.44
CA LYS A 42 -8.23 19.26 1.81
C LYS A 42 -8.58 17.77 1.89
N HIS A 43 -9.76 17.35 1.44
CA HIS A 43 -10.24 15.98 1.62
C HIS A 43 -9.37 14.96 0.89
N ARG A 44 -9.08 15.20 -0.40
CA ARG A 44 -8.25 14.28 -1.22
C ARG A 44 -6.81 14.24 -0.75
N ALA A 45 -6.24 15.39 -0.36
CA ALA A 45 -4.94 15.46 0.28
C ALA A 45 -4.90 14.67 1.61
N GLY A 46 -5.95 14.76 2.41
CA GLY A 46 -6.08 13.99 3.66
C GLY A 46 -6.17 12.48 3.43
N GLN A 47 -6.91 12.04 2.40
CA GLN A 47 -6.96 10.62 2.01
C GLN A 47 -5.59 10.11 1.56
N ALA A 48 -4.92 10.83 0.65
CA ALA A 48 -3.58 10.49 0.20
C ALA A 48 -2.57 10.47 1.36
N ALA A 49 -2.65 11.43 2.29
CA ALA A 49 -1.80 11.47 3.47
C ALA A 49 -2.03 10.27 4.38
N GLY A 50 -3.29 9.84 4.54
CA GLY A 50 -3.64 8.61 5.23
C GLY A 50 -2.96 7.40 4.60
N ASP A 51 -3.09 7.23 3.29
CA ASP A 51 -2.51 6.09 2.56
C ASP A 51 -0.97 6.08 2.62
N MET A 52 -0.33 7.23 2.41
CA MET A 52 1.11 7.41 2.52
C MET A 52 1.62 7.17 3.94
N TRP A 53 0.91 7.67 4.96
CA TRP A 53 1.26 7.45 6.36
C TRP A 53 1.21 5.98 6.73
N ARG A 54 0.15 5.25 6.33
CA ARG A 54 0.06 3.80 6.54
C ARG A 54 1.20 3.07 5.85
N PHE A 55 1.45 3.38 4.58
CA PHE A 55 2.51 2.75 3.82
C PHE A 55 3.89 2.99 4.42
N ILE A 56 4.19 4.19 4.90
CA ILE A 56 5.52 4.56 5.37
C ILE A 56 5.74 4.23 6.85
N ARG A 57 4.75 4.47 7.72
CA ARG A 57 4.90 4.42 9.19
C ARG A 57 4.25 3.22 9.84
N GLU A 58 3.05 2.84 9.42
CA GLU A 58 2.27 1.82 10.14
C GLU A 58 2.61 0.40 9.68
N ILE A 59 2.83 0.21 8.37
CA ILE A 59 3.26 -1.09 7.85
C ILE A 59 4.66 -1.44 8.36
N CYS A 60 4.74 -2.55 9.09
CA CYS A 60 5.95 -3.08 9.69
C CYS A 60 6.47 -4.32 8.94
N ILE A 61 7.75 -4.63 9.14
CA ILE A 61 8.34 -5.89 8.68
C ILE A 61 7.55 -7.05 9.30
N GLY A 62 7.17 -8.02 8.47
CA GLY A 62 6.36 -9.16 8.86
C GLY A 62 4.85 -9.00 8.66
N ASN A 63 4.34 -7.78 8.43
CA ASN A 63 2.92 -7.60 8.10
C ASN A 63 2.56 -8.20 6.74
N TYR A 64 1.28 -8.54 6.60
CA TYR A 64 0.70 -9.01 5.36
C TYR A 64 -0.03 -7.86 4.67
N VAL A 65 0.23 -7.69 3.37
CA VAL A 65 -0.39 -6.66 2.54
C VAL A 65 -1.12 -7.33 1.40
N ILE A 66 -2.37 -6.91 1.18
CA ILE A 66 -3.20 -7.35 0.07
C ILE A 66 -3.15 -6.30 -1.04
N VAL A 67 -2.87 -6.75 -2.25
CA VAL A 67 -2.82 -5.90 -3.45
C VAL A 67 -3.92 -6.35 -4.42
N PRO A 68 -5.06 -5.64 -4.48
CA PRO A 68 -6.15 -5.99 -5.39
C PRO A 68 -5.76 -5.79 -6.86
N THR A 69 -6.23 -6.70 -7.71
CA THR A 69 -6.14 -6.60 -9.18
C THR A 69 -7.46 -6.99 -9.83
N LYS A 70 -7.52 -6.92 -11.17
CA LYS A 70 -8.71 -7.36 -11.91
C LYS A 70 -8.95 -8.88 -11.83
N GLU A 71 -7.89 -9.67 -11.62
CA GLU A 71 -7.96 -11.14 -11.57
C GLU A 71 -8.21 -11.69 -10.16
N GLY A 72 -8.26 -10.83 -9.14
CA GLY A 72 -8.34 -11.23 -7.74
C GLY A 72 -7.47 -10.33 -6.87
N PHE A 73 -6.63 -10.91 -6.02
CA PHE A 73 -5.68 -10.15 -5.22
C PHE A 73 -4.39 -10.92 -4.97
N TYR A 74 -3.29 -10.20 -4.85
CA TYR A 74 -2.03 -10.79 -4.41
C TYR A 74 -1.85 -10.56 -2.92
N VAL A 75 -1.18 -11.50 -2.26
CA VAL A 75 -0.78 -11.36 -0.86
C VAL A 75 0.74 -11.34 -0.81
N CYS A 76 1.30 -10.46 0.00
CA CYS A 76 2.72 -10.43 0.25
C CYS A 76 3.02 -10.19 1.74
N ARG A 77 4.19 -10.66 2.17
CA ARG A 77 4.74 -10.40 3.50
C ARG A 77 5.84 -9.35 3.38
N VAL A 78 5.79 -8.33 4.23
CA VAL A 78 6.76 -7.21 4.19
C VAL A 78 8.11 -7.66 4.76
N LEU A 79 9.18 -7.42 4.01
CA LEU A 79 10.56 -7.80 4.39
C LEU A 79 11.44 -6.60 4.75
N GLY A 80 11.02 -5.38 4.44
CA GLY A 80 11.81 -4.18 4.71
C GLY A 80 10.98 -2.92 4.94
N SER A 81 11.64 -1.93 5.51
CA SER A 81 11.12 -0.58 5.68
C SER A 81 10.80 0.08 4.33
N ALA A 82 9.94 1.10 4.35
CA ALA A 82 9.72 1.95 3.20
C ALA A 82 11.02 2.65 2.80
N TYR A 83 11.27 2.73 1.50
CA TYR A 83 12.39 3.48 0.94
C TYR A 83 11.92 4.28 -0.28
N TYR A 84 12.76 5.22 -0.70
CA TYR A 84 12.49 6.13 -1.80
C TYR A 84 13.54 5.96 -2.91
N ASP A 85 13.08 5.73 -4.13
CA ASP A 85 13.92 5.58 -5.33
C ASP A 85 13.67 6.75 -6.28
N GLU A 86 14.59 7.72 -6.25
CA GLU A 86 14.52 8.95 -7.06
C GLU A 86 14.47 8.65 -8.57
N MET A 87 15.05 7.53 -9.02
CA MET A 87 15.00 7.14 -10.44
C MET A 87 13.61 6.70 -10.89
N ARG A 88 12.66 6.52 -9.97
CA ARG A 88 11.30 6.03 -10.23
C ARG A 88 10.22 7.10 -10.06
N ILE A 89 10.61 8.37 -9.85
CA ILE A 89 9.69 9.49 -9.68
C ILE A 89 8.80 9.68 -10.92
N TYR A 90 9.39 9.64 -12.11
CA TYR A 90 8.66 9.86 -13.37
C TYR A 90 7.52 8.84 -13.56
N ASN A 91 7.72 7.62 -13.08
CA ASN A 91 6.75 6.53 -13.17
C ASN A 91 5.69 6.57 -12.06
N ASP A 92 5.78 7.53 -11.13
CA ASP A 92 4.99 7.60 -9.90
C ASP A 92 5.10 6.32 -9.04
N THR A 93 6.32 5.77 -8.93
CA THR A 93 6.58 4.53 -8.16
C THR A 93 7.81 4.62 -7.24
N ALA A 94 8.16 5.84 -6.81
CA ALA A 94 9.36 6.11 -6.02
C ALA A 94 9.28 5.60 -4.58
N TYR A 95 8.09 5.54 -3.97
CA TYR A 95 7.91 4.95 -2.64
C TYR A 95 7.67 3.45 -2.72
N ARG A 96 8.54 2.67 -2.07
CA ARG A 96 8.64 1.22 -2.29
C ARG A 96 8.94 0.48 -0.99
N ARG A 97 8.59 -0.80 -0.95
CA ARG A 97 8.97 -1.75 0.11
C ARG A 97 9.32 -3.09 -0.48
N LYS A 98 10.35 -3.73 0.08
CA LYS A 98 10.69 -5.13 -0.23
C LYS A 98 9.67 -6.06 0.42
N VAL A 99 9.22 -7.07 -0.34
CA VAL A 99 8.23 -8.04 0.10
C VAL A 99 8.54 -9.44 -0.43
N GLU A 100 8.00 -10.44 0.25
CA GLU A 100 7.86 -11.79 -0.28
C GLU A 100 6.43 -11.96 -0.80
N TRP A 101 6.28 -12.20 -2.10
CA TRP A 101 4.98 -12.54 -2.67
C TRP A 101 4.60 -13.98 -2.34
N LEU A 102 3.45 -14.15 -1.73
CA LEU A 102 2.92 -15.45 -1.34
C LEU A 102 2.17 -16.10 -2.51
N ASN A 103 1.60 -17.27 -2.28
CA ASN A 103 0.89 -18.05 -3.29
C ASN A 103 1.68 -18.28 -4.59
N LYS A 104 3.01 -18.47 -4.49
CA LYS A 104 3.90 -18.60 -5.66
C LYS A 104 3.74 -17.46 -6.67
N LYS A 105 3.49 -16.23 -6.20
CA LYS A 105 3.24 -15.05 -7.05
C LYS A 105 2.02 -15.20 -7.97
N GLN A 106 1.01 -15.95 -7.54
CA GLN A 106 -0.28 -16.06 -8.23
C GLN A 106 -1.37 -15.30 -7.47
N PRO A 107 -2.32 -14.66 -8.16
CA PRO A 107 -3.44 -14.03 -7.50
C PRO A 107 -4.33 -15.08 -6.84
N VAL A 108 -4.89 -14.74 -5.69
CA VAL A 108 -5.99 -15.48 -5.05
C VAL A 108 -7.30 -14.98 -5.67
N PRO A 109 -8.15 -15.86 -6.22
CA PRO A 109 -9.48 -15.50 -6.70
C PRO A 109 -10.35 -14.88 -5.60
N LEU A 110 -11.15 -13.86 -5.94
CA LEU A 110 -11.96 -13.13 -4.96
C LEU A 110 -13.04 -14.00 -4.29
N ASP A 111 -13.62 -14.93 -5.05
CA ASP A 111 -14.62 -15.89 -4.59
C ASP A 111 -14.07 -16.94 -3.61
N LYS A 112 -12.75 -17.12 -3.57
CA LYS A 112 -12.04 -17.97 -2.60
C LYS A 112 -11.67 -17.22 -1.32
N ALA A 113 -11.77 -15.90 -1.28
CA ALA A 113 -11.54 -15.14 -0.05
C ALA A 113 -12.76 -15.24 0.88
N VAL A 114 -12.52 -15.25 2.19
CA VAL A 114 -13.59 -15.15 3.18
C VAL A 114 -14.25 -13.77 3.14
N PRO A 115 -15.51 -13.62 3.60
CA PRO A 115 -16.27 -12.38 3.49
C PRO A 115 -15.59 -11.13 4.06
N GLU A 116 -14.79 -11.27 5.11
CA GLU A 116 -14.04 -10.19 5.77
C GLU A 116 -13.01 -9.59 4.83
N VAL A 117 -12.22 -10.46 4.17
CA VAL A 117 -11.23 -10.06 3.16
C VAL A 117 -11.93 -9.44 1.94
N GLN A 118 -13.04 -10.04 1.47
CA GLN A 118 -13.83 -9.47 0.37
C GLN A 118 -14.37 -8.06 0.71
N THR A 119 -14.78 -7.84 1.96
CA THR A 119 -15.29 -6.54 2.41
C THR A 119 -14.16 -5.51 2.43
N ARG A 120 -12.98 -5.89 2.91
CA ARG A 120 -11.82 -5.01 2.91
C ARG A 120 -11.41 -4.62 1.49
N LEU A 121 -11.47 -5.55 0.54
CA LEU A 121 -11.19 -5.29 -0.88
C LEU A 121 -12.17 -4.34 -1.57
N LYS A 122 -13.36 -4.11 -1.00
CA LYS A 122 -14.32 -3.09 -1.49
C LYS A 122 -13.96 -1.67 -1.04
N THR A 123 -13.00 -1.51 -0.12
CA THR A 123 -12.55 -0.18 0.31
C THR A 123 -11.62 0.44 -0.74
N LEU A 124 -11.87 1.70 -1.11
CA LEU A 124 -11.15 2.44 -2.15
C LEU A 124 -9.81 3.02 -1.67
N GLN A 125 -9.05 2.30 -0.83
CA GLN A 125 -7.73 2.74 -0.37
C GLN A 125 -6.63 2.16 -1.24
N ALA A 126 -5.58 2.93 -1.50
CA ALA A 126 -4.41 2.44 -2.24
C ALA A 126 -3.63 1.37 -1.45
N VAL A 127 -3.80 1.39 -0.12
CA VAL A 127 -3.15 0.46 0.81
C VAL A 127 -4.20 -0.11 1.75
N ILE A 128 -4.28 -1.42 1.77
CA ILE A 128 -5.13 -2.17 2.69
C ILE A 128 -4.22 -2.95 3.64
N ASP A 129 -4.11 -2.50 4.89
CA ASP A 129 -3.56 -3.32 5.96
C ASP A 129 -4.61 -4.37 6.36
N ALA A 130 -4.21 -5.64 6.32
CA ALA A 130 -5.04 -6.80 6.64
C ALA A 130 -4.33 -7.73 7.63
N THR A 131 -3.39 -7.20 8.41
CA THR A 131 -2.65 -7.98 9.42
C THR A 131 -3.60 -8.63 10.44
N ASP A 132 -4.71 -7.97 10.75
CA ASP A 132 -5.80 -8.48 11.60
C ASP A 132 -6.49 -9.74 11.03
N LEU A 133 -6.43 -9.94 9.72
CA LEU A 133 -7.08 -11.06 9.01
C LEU A 133 -6.09 -12.18 8.64
N TYR A 134 -5.02 -12.35 9.43
CA TYR A 134 -3.94 -13.30 9.10
C TYR A 134 -4.45 -14.76 8.91
N GLN A 135 -5.35 -15.24 9.78
CA GLN A 135 -5.84 -16.62 9.72
C GLN A 135 -6.69 -16.84 8.46
N GLU A 136 -7.51 -15.86 8.11
CA GLU A 136 -8.36 -15.80 6.94
C GLU A 136 -7.55 -15.78 5.65
N ILE A 137 -6.47 -14.99 5.64
CA ILE A 137 -5.51 -14.94 4.54
C ILE A 137 -4.83 -16.30 4.36
N GLU A 138 -4.34 -16.91 5.44
CA GLU A 138 -3.73 -18.25 5.41
C GLU A 138 -4.71 -19.32 4.87
N PHE A 139 -5.97 -19.26 5.29
CA PHE A 139 -7.01 -20.16 4.79
C PHE A 139 -7.21 -19.99 3.28
N ALA A 140 -7.39 -18.75 2.80
CA ALA A 140 -7.57 -18.45 1.38
C ALA A 140 -6.38 -18.94 0.53
N LEU A 141 -5.16 -18.81 1.04
CA LEU A 141 -3.94 -19.27 0.37
C LEU A 141 -3.85 -20.80 0.22
N ARG A 142 -4.47 -21.57 1.12
CA ARG A 142 -4.45 -23.04 1.07
C ARG A 142 -5.41 -23.64 0.05
N ILE A 143 -6.48 -22.93 -0.24
CA ILE A 143 -7.53 -23.37 -1.18
C ILE A 143 -7.40 -22.72 -2.57
N ALA A 144 -6.43 -21.81 -2.73
CA ALA A 144 -6.13 -21.10 -3.96
C ALA A 144 -5.65 -22.03 -5.08
#